data_AF-A0A351Y3A8-F1
#
_entry.id   AF-A0A351Y3A8-F1
#
_cell.length_a   1.000
_cell.length_b   1.000
_cell.length_c   1.000
_cell.angle_alpha   90.00
_cell.angle_beta   90.00
_cell.angle_gamma   90.00
#
_symmetry.space_group_name_H-M   'P 1'
#
loop_
_entity.id
_entity.type
_entity.pdbx_description
1 polymer ?
#
loop_
_entity_poly.entity_id
_entity_poly.type
_entity_poly.pdbx_seq_one_letter_code
_entity_poly.pdbx_strand_id
1 'polypeptide(L)'
;MIDFDVSKVELAIKRAIEAVGGKDFEDVANLAKKVGQAVEKKIGNEIPNVEAIQDMVEQVLVKEGHDTVAKAYILYRQKRSESRAQESVVVEVGKTMDEYLDQSDWRVNANSNQ
;
A
#
# COMPACT_ATOMS: atom_id res chain seq x y z
N MET A 1 15.54 7.82 -4.66
CA MET A 1 15.57 6.42 -5.13
C MET A 1 15.27 5.58 -3.91
N ILE A 2 14.21 4.76 -3.92
CA ILE A 2 13.87 3.95 -2.75
C ILE A 2 14.66 2.66 -2.89
N ASP A 3 15.69 2.50 -2.06
CA ASP A 3 16.42 1.24 -1.98
C ASP A 3 15.48 0.14 -1.48
N PHE A 4 15.60 -1.04 -2.10
CA PHE A 4 14.87 -2.23 -1.68
C PHE A 4 15.36 -2.62 -0.28
N ASP A 5 14.44 -2.63 0.69
CA ASP A 5 14.74 -2.95 2.09
C ASP A 5 13.93 -4.17 2.50
N VAL A 6 14.63 -5.27 2.78
CA VAL A 6 14.07 -6.55 3.22
C VAL A 6 13.23 -6.36 4.50
N SER A 7 13.60 -5.41 5.36
CA SER A 7 12.89 -5.11 6.60
C SER A 7 11.47 -4.60 6.33
N LYS A 8 11.26 -3.89 5.21
CA LYS A 8 9.91 -3.44 4.80
C LYS A 8 9.05 -4.60 4.32
N VAL A 9 9.66 -5.58 3.66
CA VAL A 9 8.97 -6.82 3.25
C VAL A 9 8.56 -7.61 4.48
N GLU A 10 9.47 -7.78 5.44
CA GLU A 10 9.20 -8.46 6.70
C GLU A 10 8.03 -7.81 7.45
N LEU A 11 8.04 -6.49 7.58
CA LEU A 11 6.95 -5.74 8.20
C LEU A 11 5.62 -5.90 7.45
N ALA A 12 5.65 -5.93 6.12
CA ALA A 12 4.45 -6.12 5.31
C ALA A 12 3.84 -7.52 5.51
N ILE A 13 4.68 -8.56 5.57
CA ILE A 13 4.24 -9.94 5.86
C ILE A 13 3.67 -10.02 7.29
N LYS A 14 4.34 -9.43 8.28
CA LYS A 14 3.82 -9.37 9.67
C LYS A 14 2.44 -8.72 9.74
N ARG A 15 2.26 -7.57 9.09
CA ARG A 15 0.97 -6.85 9.05
C ARG A 15 -0.12 -7.66 8.37
N ALA A 16 0.21 -8.43 7.33
CA ALA A 16 -0.74 -9.32 6.67
C ALA A 16 -1.21 -10.44 7.61
N ILE A 17 -0.28 -11.06 8.35
CA ILE A 17 -0.58 -12.10 9.34
C ILE A 17 -1.48 -11.54 10.46
N GLU A 18 -1.14 -10.38 11.00
CA GLU A 18 -1.93 -9.71 12.04
C GLU A 18 -3.32 -9.32 11.55
N ALA A 19 -3.45 -8.85 10.30
CA ALA A 19 -4.72 -8.41 9.73
C ALA A 19 -5.76 -9.54 9.65
N VAL A 20 -5.33 -10.80 9.63
CA VAL A 20 -6.20 -11.99 9.65
C VAL A 20 -6.24 -12.67 11.03
N GLY A 21 -5.66 -12.06 12.06
CA GLY A 21 -5.63 -12.58 13.43
C GLY A 21 -4.59 -13.68 13.67
N GLY A 22 -3.65 -13.87 12.74
CA GLY A 22 -2.51 -14.76 12.91
C GLY A 22 -1.47 -14.19 13.90
N LYS A 23 -0.70 -15.08 14.52
CA LYS A 23 0.36 -14.72 15.50
C LYS A 23 1.67 -15.46 15.27
N ASP A 24 1.73 -16.29 14.23
CA ASP A 24 2.92 -17.04 13.89
C ASP A 24 3.85 -16.15 13.04
N PHE A 25 5.02 -15.87 13.59
CA PHE A 25 6.03 -15.04 12.95
C PHE A 25 7.36 -15.77 12.77
N GLU A 26 7.46 -17.06 13.11
CA GLU A 26 8.74 -17.78 13.16
C GLU A 26 9.44 -17.80 11.79
N ASP A 27 8.68 -17.97 10.70
CA ASP A 27 9.24 -18.05 9.35
C ASP A 27 9.31 -16.71 8.61
N VAL A 28 8.81 -15.62 9.19
CA VAL A 28 8.63 -14.36 8.45
C VAL A 28 9.95 -13.74 7.99
N ALA A 29 11.00 -13.82 8.82
CA ALA A 29 12.33 -13.34 8.45
C ALA A 29 12.93 -14.16 7.29
N ASN A 30 12.73 -15.49 7.31
CA ASN A 30 13.18 -16.38 6.23
C ASN A 30 12.42 -16.10 4.93
N LEU A 31 11.10 -15.90 5.01
CA LEU A 31 10.27 -15.55 3.87
C LEU A 31 10.68 -14.20 3.26
N ALA A 32 10.90 -13.19 4.09
CA ALA A 32 11.36 -11.88 3.64
C ALA A 32 12.72 -11.97 2.91
N LYS A 33 13.66 -12.78 3.42
CA LYS A 33 14.94 -13.04 2.77
C LYS A 33 14.77 -13.72 1.42
N LYS A 34 13.91 -14.73 1.31
CA LYS A 34 13.60 -15.41 0.05
C LYS A 34 12.97 -14.47 -0.97
N VAL A 35 12.08 -13.57 -0.54
CA VAL A 35 11.55 -12.50 -1.39
C VAL A 35 12.69 -11.60 -1.89
N GLY A 36 13.59 -11.17 -1.01
CA GLY A 36 14.74 -10.34 -1.42
C GLY A 36 15.59 -10.99 -2.49
N GLN A 37 15.93 -12.26 -2.31
CA GLN A 37 16.67 -13.03 -3.32
C GLN A 37 15.89 -13.17 -4.64
N ALA A 38 14.58 -13.35 -4.57
CA ALA A 38 13.74 -13.46 -5.76
C ALA A 38 13.60 -12.13 -6.51
N VAL A 39 13.53 -11.00 -5.79
CA VAL A 39 13.54 -9.64 -6.36
C VAL A 39 14.87 -9.37 -7.05
N GLU A 40 15.99 -9.58 -6.37
CA GLU A 40 17.34 -9.41 -6.94
C GLU A 40 17.53 -10.25 -8.21
N LYS A 41 17.10 -11.51 -8.18
CA LYS A 41 17.23 -12.43 -9.31
C LYS A 41 16.36 -12.05 -10.52
N LYS A 42 15.17 -11.49 -10.29
CA LYS A 42 14.22 -11.18 -11.36
C LYS A 42 14.45 -9.81 -11.99
N ILE A 43 14.93 -8.84 -11.22
CA ILE A 43 15.00 -7.43 -11.63
C ILE A 43 16.46 -6.99 -11.92
N GLY A 44 17.46 -7.73 -11.45
CA GLY A 44 18.86 -7.43 -11.76
C GLY A 44 19.28 -6.07 -11.19
N ASN A 45 19.65 -5.13 -12.05
CA ASN A 45 20.05 -3.75 -11.68
C ASN A 45 18.92 -2.72 -11.81
N GLU A 46 17.72 -3.11 -12.22
CA GLU A 46 16.60 -2.18 -12.30
C GLU A 46 15.94 -1.95 -10.94
N ILE A 47 15.28 -0.81 -10.76
CA ILE A 47 14.59 -0.50 -9.51
C ILE A 47 13.18 -1.09 -9.60
N PRO A 48 12.80 -2.05 -8.72
CA PRO A 48 11.45 -2.59 -8.71
C PRO A 48 10.46 -1.48 -8.37
N ASN A 49 9.33 -1.42 -9.08
CA ASN A 49 8.18 -0.68 -8.56
C ASN A 49 7.54 -1.45 -7.39
N VAL A 50 6.74 -0.75 -6.59
CA VAL A 50 6.14 -1.31 -5.37
C VAL A 50 5.23 -2.51 -5.66
N GLU A 51 4.50 -2.50 -6.78
CA GLU A 51 3.60 -3.61 -7.16
C GLU A 51 4.39 -4.87 -7.53
N ALA A 52 5.51 -4.74 -8.24
CA ALA A 52 6.38 -5.88 -8.57
C ALA A 52 6.96 -6.57 -7.32
N ILE A 53 7.25 -5.79 -6.27
CA ILE A 53 7.66 -6.34 -4.97
C ILE A 53 6.49 -7.08 -4.32
N GLN A 54 5.29 -6.50 -4.34
CA GLN A 54 4.09 -7.13 -3.76
C GLN A 54 3.77 -8.46 -4.45
N ASP A 55 3.79 -8.50 -5.78
CA ASP A 55 3.58 -9.73 -6.55
C ASP A 55 4.64 -10.78 -6.23
N MET A 56 5.89 -10.37 -5.98
CA MET A 56 6.94 -11.30 -5.57
C MET A 56 6.69 -11.87 -4.17
N VAL A 57 6.22 -11.04 -3.23
CA VAL A 57 5.84 -11.51 -1.89
C VAL A 57 4.77 -12.59 -1.98
N GLU A 58 3.71 -12.35 -2.77
CA GLU A 58 2.65 -13.33 -3.00
C GLU A 58 3.18 -14.63 -3.62
N GLN A 59 4.02 -14.53 -4.65
CA GLN A 59 4.60 -15.70 -5.31
C GLN A 59 5.48 -16.54 -4.37
N VAL A 60 6.29 -15.89 -3.52
CA VAL A 60 7.15 -16.60 -2.57
C VAL A 60 6.31 -17.26 -1.48
N LEU A 61 5.30 -16.57 -0.93
CA LEU A 61 4.42 -17.15 0.08
C LEU A 61 3.72 -18.41 -0.43
N VAL A 62 3.20 -18.39 -1.66
CA VAL A 62 2.57 -19.58 -2.28
C VAL A 62 3.59 -20.69 -2.55
N LYS A 63 4.77 -20.36 -3.11
CA LYS A 63 5.80 -21.36 -3.43
C LYS A 63 6.33 -22.08 -2.19
N GLU A 64 6.36 -21.40 -1.06
CA GLU A 64 6.83 -21.93 0.22
C GLU A 64 5.71 -22.63 1.02
N GLY A 65 4.50 -22.74 0.44
CA GLY A 65 3.37 -23.46 1.05
C GLY A 65 2.60 -22.66 2.11
N HIS A 66 2.84 -21.34 2.21
CA HIS A 66 2.13 -20.46 3.13
C HIS A 66 0.88 -19.84 2.47
N ASP A 67 0.01 -20.69 1.91
CA ASP A 67 -1.19 -20.27 1.15
C ASP A 67 -2.14 -19.39 1.98
N THR A 68 -2.26 -19.67 3.28
CA THR A 68 -3.07 -18.89 4.21
C THR A 68 -2.52 -17.48 4.40
N VAL A 69 -1.19 -17.34 4.52
CA VAL A 69 -0.51 -16.05 4.64
C VAL A 69 -0.54 -15.29 3.32
N ALA A 70 -0.40 -15.97 2.17
CA ALA A 70 -0.55 -15.35 0.86
C ALA A 70 -1.95 -14.73 0.69
N LYS A 71 -3.02 -15.47 1.03
CA LYS A 71 -4.39 -14.95 1.01
C LYS A 71 -4.58 -13.77 1.96
N ALA A 72 -4.03 -13.86 3.17
CA ALA A 72 -4.04 -12.76 4.14
C ALA A 72 -3.36 -11.50 3.60
N TYR A 73 -2.23 -11.67 2.90
CA TYR A 73 -1.47 -10.59 2.28
C TYR A 73 -2.25 -9.91 1.15
N ILE A 74 -2.89 -10.69 0.26
CA ILE A 74 -3.75 -10.18 -0.82
C ILE A 74 -4.90 -9.34 -0.24
N LEU A 75 -5.60 -9.86 0.78
CA LEU A 75 -6.69 -9.15 1.43
C LEU A 75 -6.23 -7.86 2.11
N TYR A 76 -5.06 -7.89 2.78
CA TYR A 76 -4.46 -6.70 3.38
C TYR A 76 -4.13 -5.63 2.34
N ARG A 77 -3.53 -6.02 1.20
CA ARG A 77 -3.21 -5.14 0.06
C ARG A 77 -4.47 -4.51 -0.53
N GLN A 78 -5.51 -5.31 -0.75
CA GLN A 78 -6.79 -4.83 -1.26
C GLN A 78 -7.41 -3.79 -0.31
N LYS A 79 -7.49 -4.09 0.99
CA LYS A 79 -8.00 -3.17 2.01
C LYS A 79 -7.20 -1.86 2.06
N ARG A 80 -5.87 -1.93 1.92
CA ARG A 80 -4.99 -0.74 1.87
C ARG A 80 -5.21 0.08 0.60
N SER A 81 -5.54 -0.56 -0.53
CA SER A 81 -5.89 0.12 -1.78
C SER A 81 -7.24 0.83 -1.66
N GLU A 82 -8.24 0.16 -1.09
CA GLU A 82 -9.57 0.71 -0.84
C GLU A 82 -9.51 1.91 0.11
N SER A 83 -8.75 1.83 1.22
CA SER A 83 -8.58 2.97 2.13
C SER A 83 -7.93 4.17 1.46
N ARG A 84 -6.92 3.96 0.60
CA ARG A 84 -6.30 5.06 -0.16
C ARG A 84 -7.26 5.68 -1.16
N ALA A 85 -8.09 4.87 -1.82
CA ALA A 85 -9.11 5.36 -2.74
C ALA A 85 -10.18 6.20 -2.00
N GLN A 86 -10.63 5.75 -0.83
CA GLN A 86 -11.59 6.49 0.00
C GLN A 86 -11.00 7.81 0.52
N GLU A 87 -9.75 7.80 0.99
CA GLU A 87 -9.06 9.01 1.43
C GLU A 87 -8.88 10.02 0.28
N SER A 88 -8.55 9.54 -0.92
CA SER A 88 -8.46 10.38 -2.12
C SER A 88 -9.81 11.05 -2.45
N VAL A 89 -10.92 10.31 -2.38
CA VAL A 89 -12.27 10.85 -2.65
C VAL A 89 -12.64 11.91 -1.62
N VAL A 90 -12.36 11.69 -0.34
CA VAL A 90 -12.65 12.68 0.72
C VAL A 90 -11.85 13.96 0.52
N VAL A 91 -10.56 13.86 0.16
CA VAL A 91 -9.70 15.02 -0.11
C VAL A 91 -10.16 15.79 -1.36
N GLU A 92 -10.62 15.09 -2.40
CA GLU A 92 -11.15 15.71 -3.62
C GLU A 92 -12.45 16.48 -3.35
N VAL A 93 -13.40 15.87 -2.63
CA VAL A 93 -14.65 16.53 -2.24
C VAL A 93 -14.41 17.75 -1.35
N GLY A 94 -13.46 17.67 -0.40
CA GLY A 94 -13.07 18.81 0.44
C GLY A 94 -12.56 19.99 -0.39
N LYS A 95 -11.66 19.74 -1.34
CA LYS A 95 -11.14 20.78 -2.25
C LYS A 95 -12.23 21.40 -3.12
N THR A 96 -13.12 20.59 -3.66
CA THR A 96 -14.24 21.11 -4.45
C THR A 96 -15.16 21.97 -3.61
N MET A 97 -15.46 21.60 -2.36
CA MET A 97 -16.27 22.42 -1.46
C MET A 97 -15.58 23.73 -1.05
N ASP A 98 -14.28 23.70 -0.77
CA ASP A 98 -13.50 24.91 -0.50
C ASP A 98 -13.46 25.84 -1.74
N GLU A 99 -13.31 25.30 -2.95
CA GLU A 99 -13.37 26.07 -4.21
C GLU A 99 -14.78 26.65 -4.47
N TYR A 100 -15.86 25.93 -4.13
CA TYR A 100 -17.24 26.43 -4.24
C TYR A 100 -17.53 27.55 -3.23
N LEU A 101 -16.97 27.48 -2.01
CA LEU A 101 -17.12 28.52 -0.99
C LEU A 101 -16.27 29.75 -1.33
N ASP A 102 -15.03 29.56 -1.80
CA ASP A 102 -14.15 30.64 -2.29
C ASP A 102 -14.73 31.34 -3.54
N GLN A 103 -15.36 30.57 -4.45
CA GLN A 103 -16.13 31.13 -5.57
C GLN A 103 -17.42 31.83 -5.15
N SER A 104 -17.96 31.53 -3.99
CA SER A 104 -19.14 32.24 -3.48
C SER A 104 -18.74 33.58 -2.87
N ASP A 105 -17.58 33.66 -2.21
CA ASP A 105 -17.09 34.85 -1.52
C ASP A 105 -16.77 36.05 -2.45
N TRP A 106 -16.26 35.81 -3.68
CA TRP A 106 -16.03 36.92 -4.63
C TRP A 106 -17.32 37.54 -5.20
N ARG A 107 -18.43 36.79 -5.22
CA ARG A 107 -19.74 37.26 -5.72
C ARG A 107 -20.48 38.11 -4.68
N VAL A 108 -20.26 37.86 -3.39
CA VAL A 108 -20.92 38.64 -2.32
C VAL A 108 -20.19 39.96 -2.06
N ASN A 109 -18.85 39.99 -2.18
CA ASN A 109 -18.08 41.21 -1.94
C ASN A 109 -18.19 42.27 -3.07
N ALA A 110 -18.67 41.88 -4.26
CA ALA A 110 -18.89 42.81 -5.38
C ALA A 110 -20.22 43.58 -5.31
N ASN A 111 -21.14 43.24 -4.40
CA ASN A 111 -22.51 43.78 -4.39
C ASN A 111 -22.88 44.54 -3.09
N SER A 112 -21.88 44.91 -2.26
CA SER A 112 -22.08 45.74 -1.05
C SER A 112 -21.50 47.14 -1.16
N ASN A 113 -21.23 47.63 -2.38
CA ASN A 113 -20.97 49.03 -2.65
C ASN A 113 -21.94 49.56 -3.71
N GLN A 114 -23.20 49.76 -3.33
CA GLN A 114 -24.00 50.91 -3.78
C GLN A 114 -25.18 51.17 -2.85
#